data_AF-A0A2C4Q1K6-F1
#
_entry.id   AF-A0A2C4Q1K6-F1
#
_cell.length_a   1.000
_cell.length_b   1.000
_cell.length_c   1.000
_cell.angle_alpha   90.00
_cell.angle_beta   90.00
_cell.angle_gamma   90.00
#
_symmetry.space_group_name_H-M   'P 1'
#
loop_
_entity.id
_entity.type
_entity.pdbx_description
1 polymer ?
#
loop_
_entity_poly.entity_id
_entity_poly.type
_entity_poly.pdbx_seq_one_letter_code
_entity_poly.pdbx_strand_id
1 'polypeptide(L)'
;MAYVEKIVTEADFHNSLINLMTENGWKKVKTFYKYIQREKQQGDKDNITKSYQFWCAKHVILQNSDGGMYGIVQTWAWETKTKLNIDFSTDKGKTEFQSYLENNPRYKDRSCMYLYMIEQVPNYQDNIVIPMGAQEGMEFQNIMDVELADVKVTEVRNVRPSDGEVYYTYNYDYTDLPELMMSPWVKCSFRNPKLTKIDADSNWWPDSMVRITGQVDKSRVVLLIQADRTPAFDNNSVPVIPVYMGKLESYAADDTIADALWAGTAYDAGDESSAHKYDFESKTPFRDVKKYMPRKKSYPKSPGNGIDNIIIKRSRFGARYQAHYLAWNVPPNMMPPDRKSTTGGQYPNAWQNHENDEYKYQFNPSVYSNKVHTSRAYIVHPEEGVRGYMPYIVLLSPLGLLNGDKLKVRQNTCPDTHDIYRFFTVDAISPITKLPATAYRPAGLGIYEKTR
;
A
#
# COMPACT_ATOMS: atom_id res chain seq x y z
N MET A 1 -13.49 -18.87 5.40
CA MET A 1 -12.04 -18.68 5.38
C MET A 1 -11.53 -19.41 4.17
N ALA A 2 -11.02 -18.70 3.18
CA ALA A 2 -10.49 -19.30 1.97
C ALA A 2 -9.00 -18.96 1.86
N TYR A 3 -8.17 -19.99 1.77
CA TYR A 3 -6.87 -19.82 1.14
C TYR A 3 -7.10 -19.70 -0.36
N VAL A 4 -6.57 -18.64 -0.96
CA VAL A 4 -6.87 -18.23 -2.33
C VAL A 4 -5.60 -18.25 -3.16
N GLU A 5 -5.72 -18.77 -4.37
CA GLU A 5 -4.70 -18.74 -5.40
C GLU A 5 -5.43 -18.42 -6.71
N LYS A 6 -5.26 -17.19 -7.19
CA LYS A 6 -6.00 -16.65 -8.35
C LYS A 6 -5.03 -15.93 -9.27
N ILE A 7 -5.22 -16.08 -10.56
CA ILE A 7 -4.49 -15.32 -11.59
C ILE A 7 -5.51 -14.47 -12.33
N VAL A 8 -5.19 -13.20 -12.53
CA VAL A 8 -6.06 -12.20 -13.16
C VAL A 8 -5.23 -11.34 -14.10
N THR A 9 -5.87 -10.63 -15.03
CA THR A 9 -5.18 -9.63 -15.85
C THR A 9 -4.96 -8.35 -15.03
N GLU A 10 -3.95 -7.57 -15.39
CA GLU A 10 -3.74 -6.23 -14.82
C GLU A 10 -4.94 -5.31 -15.07
N ALA A 11 -5.58 -5.43 -16.23
CA ALA A 11 -6.79 -4.68 -16.54
C ALA A 11 -7.93 -4.97 -15.55
N ASP A 12 -8.11 -6.24 -15.17
CA ASP A 12 -9.21 -6.66 -14.30
C ASP A 12 -8.82 -6.77 -12.82
N PHE A 13 -7.55 -6.51 -12.48
CA PHE A 13 -7.01 -6.72 -11.14
C PHE A 13 -7.85 -6.03 -10.05
N HIS A 14 -8.16 -4.74 -10.21
CA HIS A 14 -8.92 -3.96 -9.21
C HIS A 14 -10.30 -4.57 -8.94
N ASN A 15 -11.07 -4.83 -9.99
CA ASN A 15 -12.40 -5.44 -9.87
C ASN A 15 -12.31 -6.87 -9.31
N SER A 16 -11.30 -7.64 -9.72
CA SER A 16 -11.09 -9.01 -9.24
C SER A 16 -10.72 -9.08 -7.76
N LEU A 17 -9.93 -8.12 -7.27
CA LEU A 17 -9.58 -7.99 -5.85
C LEU A 17 -10.81 -7.63 -5.02
N ILE A 18 -11.61 -6.68 -5.48
CA ILE A 18 -12.88 -6.32 -4.84
C ILE A 18 -13.81 -7.53 -4.76
N ASN A 19 -14.01 -8.22 -5.88
CA ASN A 19 -14.87 -9.40 -5.95
C ASN A 19 -14.38 -10.50 -5.00
N LEU A 20 -13.07 -10.78 -4.98
CA LEU A 20 -12.44 -11.72 -4.05
C LEU A 20 -12.77 -11.41 -2.60
N MET A 21 -12.69 -10.14 -2.19
CA MET A 21 -13.03 -9.73 -0.82
C MET A 21 -14.52 -9.87 -0.55
N THR A 22 -15.39 -9.46 -1.49
CA THR A 22 -16.85 -9.54 -1.30
C THR A 22 -17.38 -10.97 -1.27
N GLU A 23 -16.83 -11.86 -2.10
CA GLU A 23 -17.13 -13.30 -2.10
C GLU A 23 -16.74 -13.96 -0.76
N ASN A 24 -15.77 -13.39 -0.05
CA ASN A 24 -15.29 -13.88 1.26
C ASN A 24 -15.89 -13.13 2.46
N GLY A 25 -17.00 -12.42 2.27
CA GLY A 25 -17.82 -11.88 3.36
C GLY A 25 -17.62 -10.39 3.65
N TRP A 26 -16.82 -9.68 2.86
CA TRP A 26 -16.74 -8.21 2.93
C TRP A 26 -17.93 -7.59 2.20
N LYS A 27 -18.39 -6.44 2.68
CA LYS A 27 -19.48 -5.69 2.05
C LYS A 27 -18.94 -4.52 1.25
N LYS A 28 -19.31 -4.42 -0.02
CA LYS A 28 -19.12 -3.19 -0.80
C LYS A 28 -20.12 -2.13 -0.33
N VAL A 29 -19.62 -1.06 0.28
CA VAL A 29 -20.45 -0.02 0.91
C VAL A 29 -20.68 1.17 -0.01
N LYS A 30 -19.65 1.57 -0.75
CA LYS A 30 -19.73 2.74 -1.64
C LYS A 30 -18.74 2.61 -2.78
N THR A 31 -19.14 3.04 -3.96
CA THR A 31 -18.27 3.34 -5.10
C THR A 31 -18.48 4.79 -5.52
N PHE A 32 -17.42 5.52 -5.83
CA PHE A 32 -17.53 6.86 -6.41
C PHE A 32 -16.27 7.20 -7.20
N TYR A 33 -16.38 8.21 -8.05
CA TYR A 33 -15.31 8.69 -8.91
C TYR A 33 -15.01 10.15 -8.61
N LYS A 34 -13.72 10.49 -8.60
CA LYS A 34 -13.26 11.87 -8.58
C LYS A 34 -12.49 12.13 -9.86
N TYR A 35 -12.67 13.29 -10.45
CA TYR A 35 -11.94 13.65 -11.67
C TYR A 35 -11.55 15.12 -11.70
N ILE A 36 -10.45 15.40 -12.36
CA ILE A 36 -9.97 16.74 -12.67
C ILE A 36 -9.77 16.81 -14.17
N GLN A 37 -10.26 17.89 -14.79
CA GLN A 37 -9.97 18.24 -16.17
C GLN A 37 -9.29 19.61 -16.18
N ARG A 38 -8.17 19.71 -16.89
CA ARG A 38 -7.43 20.96 -17.07
C ARG A 38 -7.19 21.22 -18.56
N GLU A 39 -7.46 22.44 -19.01
CA GLU A 39 -7.01 22.92 -20.32
C GLU A 39 -5.64 23.56 -20.14
N LYS A 40 -4.65 23.07 -20.88
CA LYS A 40 -3.32 23.65 -20.99
C LYS A 40 -3.22 24.33 -22.35
N GLN A 41 -2.84 25.60 -22.34
CA GLN A 41 -2.54 26.37 -23.55
C GLN A 41 -1.03 26.60 -23.59
N GLN A 42 -0.41 26.29 -24.72
CA GLN A 42 1.04 26.44 -24.91
C GLN A 42 1.32 26.99 -26.30
N GLY A 43 2.10 28.06 -26.37
CA GLY A 43 2.50 28.71 -27.63
C GLY A 43 2.56 30.22 -27.51
N ASP A 44 3.00 30.87 -28.59
CA ASP A 44 2.97 32.33 -28.73
C ASP A 44 1.56 32.80 -29.17
N LYS A 45 1.30 34.11 -29.07
CA LYS A 45 -0.02 34.72 -29.38
C LYS A 45 -0.64 34.26 -30.71
N ASP A 46 0.19 33.94 -31.70
CA ASP A 46 -0.25 33.54 -33.04
C ASP A 46 -0.31 32.02 -33.26
N ASN A 47 0.12 31.20 -32.29
CA ASN A 47 0.22 29.75 -32.47
C ASN A 47 -0.03 28.96 -31.17
N ILE A 48 -1.24 29.11 -30.63
CA ILE A 48 -1.67 28.45 -29.39
C ILE A 48 -2.04 26.99 -29.65
N THR A 49 -1.29 26.06 -29.09
CA THR A 49 -1.67 24.65 -29.00
C THR A 49 -2.46 24.41 -27.71
N LYS A 50 -3.62 23.77 -27.83
CA LYS A 50 -4.43 23.34 -26.69
C LYS A 50 -4.22 21.86 -26.41
N SER A 51 -4.01 21.51 -25.15
CA SER A 51 -4.11 20.15 -24.66
C SER A 51 -5.02 20.07 -23.45
N TYR A 52 -5.64 18.91 -23.27
CA TYR A 52 -6.59 18.62 -22.21
C TYR A 52 -6.02 17.48 -21.37
N GLN A 53 -5.79 17.78 -20.10
CA GLN A 53 -5.23 16.84 -19.13
C GLN A 53 -6.35 16.36 -18.22
N PHE A 54 -6.37 15.05 -17.98
CA PHE A 54 -7.38 14.39 -17.16
C PHE A 54 -6.70 13.56 -16.08
N TRP A 55 -7.23 13.65 -14.87
CA TRP A 55 -6.92 12.76 -13.75
C TRP A 55 -8.21 12.21 -13.20
N CYS A 56 -8.25 10.91 -12.92
CA CYS A 56 -9.42 10.28 -12.32
C CYS A 56 -9.03 9.23 -11.30
N ALA A 57 -9.83 9.11 -10.23
CA ALA A 57 -9.76 8.05 -9.24
C ALA A 57 -11.13 7.39 -9.07
N LYS A 58 -11.17 6.05 -9.12
CA LYS A 58 -12.32 5.22 -8.74
C LYS A 58 -12.06 4.68 -7.34
N HIS A 59 -12.86 5.12 -6.39
CA HIS A 59 -12.81 4.66 -5.01
C HIS A 59 -13.84 3.58 -4.79
N VAL A 60 -13.43 2.46 -4.20
CA VAL A 60 -14.34 1.42 -3.72
C VAL A 60 -14.10 1.21 -2.24
N ILE A 61 -15.13 1.49 -1.44
CA ILE A 61 -15.10 1.32 0.01
C ILE A 61 -15.70 -0.05 0.36
N LEU A 62 -14.91 -0.85 1.05
CA LEU A 62 -15.28 -2.15 1.58
C LEU A 62 -15.33 -2.11 3.10
N GLN A 63 -16.30 -2.82 3.67
CA GLN A 63 -16.44 -2.99 5.11
C GLN A 63 -16.31 -4.47 5.46
N ASN A 64 -15.47 -4.78 6.44
CA ASN A 64 -15.34 -6.13 6.98
C ASN A 64 -16.45 -6.44 8.01
N SER A 65 -16.54 -7.68 8.47
CA SER A 65 -17.54 -8.11 9.47
C SER A 65 -17.40 -7.41 10.83
N ASP A 66 -16.23 -6.86 11.10
CA ASP A 66 -15.91 -6.19 12.37
C ASP A 66 -16.21 -4.70 12.32
N GLY A 67 -16.72 -4.20 11.18
CA GLY A 67 -17.10 -2.80 10.96
C GLY A 67 -15.95 -1.90 10.48
N GLY A 68 -14.73 -2.42 10.34
CA GLY A 68 -13.59 -1.74 9.75
C GLY A 68 -13.82 -1.41 8.28
N MET A 69 -13.48 -0.18 7.87
CA MET A 69 -13.72 0.32 6.51
C MET A 69 -12.41 0.68 5.81
N TYR A 70 -12.28 0.17 4.60
CA TYR A 70 -11.07 0.24 3.80
C TYR A 70 -11.42 0.69 2.38
N GLY A 71 -10.65 1.61 1.83
CA GLY A 71 -10.78 2.04 0.45
C GLY A 71 -9.71 1.43 -0.44
N ILE A 72 -10.11 0.97 -1.62
CA ILE A 72 -9.22 0.52 -2.68
C ILE A 72 -9.43 1.42 -3.90
N VAL A 73 -8.36 2.06 -4.36
CA VAL A 73 -8.43 3.06 -5.45
C VAL A 73 -7.69 2.58 -6.67
N GLN A 74 -8.37 2.75 -7.80
CA GLN A 74 -7.79 2.70 -9.14
C GLN A 74 -7.71 4.11 -9.71
N THR A 75 -6.61 4.43 -10.39
CA THR A 75 -6.42 5.76 -10.99
C THR A 75 -6.20 5.71 -12.50
N TRP A 76 -6.50 6.83 -13.16
CA TRP A 76 -6.26 7.09 -14.57
C TRP A 76 -5.65 8.48 -14.72
N ALA A 77 -4.71 8.63 -15.66
CA ALA A 77 -4.17 9.94 -16.03
C ALA A 77 -3.78 9.95 -17.50
N TRP A 78 -4.18 10.98 -18.24
CA TRP A 78 -3.80 11.13 -19.65
C TRP A 78 -3.91 12.58 -20.13
N GLU A 79 -3.27 12.83 -21.28
CA GLU A 79 -3.32 14.10 -22.00
C GLU A 79 -3.75 13.86 -23.44
N THR A 80 -4.64 14.72 -23.96
CA THR A 80 -5.14 14.64 -25.34
C THR A 80 -5.23 16.04 -25.95
N LYS A 81 -5.09 16.13 -27.28
CA LYS A 81 -5.25 17.40 -28.03
C LYS A 81 -6.71 17.80 -28.22
N THR A 82 -7.62 16.82 -28.18
CA THR A 82 -9.05 17.04 -28.36
C THR A 82 -9.80 16.90 -27.05
N LYS A 83 -10.69 17.87 -26.77
CA LYS A 83 -11.58 17.81 -25.61
C LYS A 83 -12.50 16.60 -25.76
N LEU A 84 -12.74 15.88 -24.67
CA LEU A 84 -13.75 14.84 -24.64
C LEU A 84 -15.12 15.45 -24.92
N ASN A 85 -15.86 14.85 -25.84
CA ASN A 85 -17.23 15.25 -26.15
C ASN A 85 -18.22 14.64 -25.13
N ILE A 86 -17.98 14.89 -23.85
CA ILE A 86 -18.81 14.39 -22.74
C ILE A 86 -19.28 15.59 -21.93
N ASP A 87 -20.59 15.69 -21.73
CA ASP A 87 -21.18 16.74 -20.91
C ASP A 87 -21.24 16.31 -19.44
N PHE A 88 -20.21 16.70 -18.69
CA PHE A 88 -20.08 16.41 -17.26
C PHE A 88 -21.15 17.07 -16.37
N SER A 89 -21.94 18.01 -16.89
CA SER A 89 -23.03 18.65 -16.12
C SER A 89 -24.25 17.73 -15.96
N THR A 90 -24.37 16.69 -16.81
CA THR A 90 -25.51 15.77 -16.83
C THR A 90 -25.15 14.41 -16.25
N ASP A 91 -26.13 13.73 -15.64
CA ASP A 91 -25.93 12.36 -15.14
C ASP A 91 -25.64 11.36 -16.27
N LYS A 92 -26.18 11.62 -17.46
CA LYS A 92 -25.87 10.86 -18.68
C LYS A 92 -24.39 10.97 -19.04
N GLY A 93 -23.84 12.19 -19.08
CA GLY A 93 -22.42 12.39 -19.38
C GLY A 93 -21.50 11.83 -18.31
N LYS A 94 -21.89 11.88 -17.02
CA LYS A 94 -21.14 11.21 -15.94
C LYS A 94 -21.09 9.69 -16.12
N THR A 95 -22.20 9.07 -16.53
CA THR A 95 -22.26 7.62 -16.82
C THR A 95 -21.42 7.26 -18.06
N GLU A 96 -21.49 8.10 -19.09
CA GLU A 96 -20.65 7.97 -20.30
C GLU A 96 -19.16 8.07 -19.96
N PHE A 97 -18.79 8.98 -19.06
CA PHE A 97 -17.41 9.10 -18.58
C PHE A 97 -16.93 7.86 -17.84
N GLN A 98 -17.75 7.26 -16.98
CA GLN A 98 -17.40 6.01 -16.30
C GLN A 98 -17.16 4.88 -17.31
N SER A 99 -18.04 4.76 -18.30
CA SER A 99 -17.89 3.78 -19.38
C SER A 99 -16.65 4.05 -20.22
N TYR A 100 -16.33 5.32 -20.48
CA TYR A 100 -15.11 5.73 -21.18
C TYR A 100 -13.85 5.26 -20.44
N LEU A 101 -13.78 5.45 -19.12
CA LEU A 101 -12.63 5.05 -18.30
C LEU A 101 -12.38 3.54 -18.35
N GLU A 102 -13.43 2.74 -18.18
CA GLU A 102 -13.33 1.27 -18.19
C GLU A 102 -13.01 0.73 -19.60
N ASN A 103 -13.54 1.37 -20.65
CA ASN A 103 -13.29 0.99 -22.04
C ASN A 103 -11.92 1.47 -22.58
N ASN A 104 -11.18 2.30 -21.83
CA ASN A 104 -9.85 2.80 -22.22
C ASN A 104 -8.77 2.39 -21.20
N PRO A 105 -8.46 1.09 -21.06
CA PRO A 105 -7.50 0.59 -20.07
C PRO A 105 -6.07 1.10 -20.28
N ARG A 106 -5.75 1.68 -21.44
CA ARG A 106 -4.44 2.31 -21.70
C ARG A 106 -4.15 3.52 -20.80
N TYR A 107 -5.18 4.21 -20.31
CA TYR A 107 -5.01 5.38 -19.42
C TYR A 107 -5.05 5.00 -17.94
N LYS A 108 -5.40 3.74 -17.65
CA LYS A 108 -5.47 3.18 -16.31
C LYS A 108 -4.05 2.94 -15.81
N ASP A 109 -3.74 3.40 -14.60
CA ASP A 109 -2.50 3.01 -13.94
C ASP A 109 -2.60 1.56 -13.47
N ARG A 110 -2.11 0.65 -14.31
CA ARG A 110 -2.09 -0.80 -14.05
C ARG A 110 -0.93 -1.23 -13.17
N SER A 111 0.03 -0.34 -12.94
CA SER A 111 1.26 -0.64 -12.21
C SER A 111 1.11 -0.51 -10.70
N CYS A 112 -0.02 0.03 -10.21
CA CYS A 112 -0.21 0.24 -8.80
C CYS A 112 -1.68 0.18 -8.37
N MET A 113 -1.86 0.03 -7.05
CA MET A 113 -3.11 0.28 -6.36
C MET A 113 -2.86 1.16 -5.13
N TYR A 114 -3.91 1.82 -4.65
CA TYR A 114 -3.84 2.62 -3.44
C TYR A 114 -4.85 2.12 -2.41
N LEU A 115 -4.41 2.04 -1.15
CA LEU A 115 -5.21 1.57 -0.04
C LEU A 115 -5.31 2.64 1.04
N TYR A 116 -6.44 2.74 1.74
CA TYR A 116 -6.58 3.61 2.91
C TYR A 116 -7.65 3.08 3.86
N MET A 117 -7.67 3.59 5.10
CA MET A 117 -8.73 3.36 6.08
C MET A 117 -9.56 4.63 6.28
N ILE A 118 -10.83 4.47 6.62
CA ILE A 118 -11.74 5.58 7.01
C ILE A 118 -12.53 5.19 8.27
N GLU A 119 -12.96 6.20 9.04
CA GLU A 119 -13.81 5.98 10.21
C GLU A 119 -15.30 6.03 9.87
N GLN A 120 -15.67 6.75 8.80
CA GLN A 120 -17.06 6.93 8.38
C GLN A 120 -17.20 6.83 6.86
N VAL A 121 -18.38 6.40 6.40
CA VAL A 121 -18.70 6.35 4.96
C VAL A 121 -18.98 7.77 4.47
N PRO A 122 -18.39 8.21 3.35
CA PRO A 122 -18.72 9.50 2.77
C PRO A 122 -20.19 9.57 2.35
N ASN A 123 -20.81 10.72 2.60
CA ASN A 123 -22.21 11.00 2.25
C ASN A 123 -22.36 11.35 0.76
N TYR A 124 -21.80 10.51 -0.10
CA TYR A 124 -21.91 10.58 -1.55
C TYR A 124 -22.97 9.61 -2.03
N GLN A 125 -23.65 9.95 -3.14
CA GLN A 125 -24.47 8.97 -3.85
C GLN A 125 -23.57 7.86 -4.40
N ASP A 126 -24.08 6.63 -4.44
CA ASP A 126 -23.31 5.51 -5.00
C ASP A 126 -23.11 5.68 -6.51
N ASN A 127 -21.91 5.36 -6.99
CA ASN A 127 -21.44 5.56 -8.36
C ASN A 127 -21.51 7.03 -8.83
N ILE A 128 -21.46 8.01 -7.93
CA ILE A 128 -21.38 9.42 -8.35
C ILE A 128 -20.02 9.73 -8.99
N VAL A 129 -20.00 10.67 -9.93
CA VAL A 129 -18.79 11.30 -10.48
C VAL A 129 -18.71 12.74 -9.95
N ILE A 130 -17.65 13.03 -9.22
CA ILE A 130 -17.45 14.31 -8.53
C ILE A 130 -16.34 15.11 -9.23
N PRO A 131 -16.63 16.30 -9.77
CA PRO A 131 -15.61 17.18 -10.31
C PRO A 131 -14.74 17.73 -9.18
N MET A 132 -13.44 17.74 -9.40
CA MET A 132 -12.44 18.32 -8.52
C MET A 132 -11.67 19.41 -9.29
N GLY A 133 -11.16 20.36 -8.54
CA GLY A 133 -10.16 21.32 -9.00
C GLY A 133 -8.84 21.04 -8.30
N ALA A 134 -7.73 21.54 -8.84
CA ALA A 134 -6.45 21.49 -8.18
C ALA A 134 -5.51 22.55 -8.73
N GLN A 135 -4.62 23.03 -7.86
CA GLN A 135 -3.43 23.74 -8.30
C GLN A 135 -2.48 22.76 -9.01
N GLU A 136 -1.59 23.29 -9.84
CA GLU A 136 -0.60 22.48 -10.54
C GLU A 136 0.27 21.68 -9.57
N GLY A 137 0.36 20.37 -9.80
CA GLY A 137 1.09 19.42 -8.96
C GLY A 137 0.26 18.81 -7.82
N MET A 138 -0.97 19.28 -7.60
CA MET A 138 -1.86 18.81 -6.54
C MET A 138 -3.00 17.92 -7.06
N GLU A 139 -3.05 17.67 -8.38
CA GLU A 139 -4.15 16.96 -9.03
C GLU A 139 -4.35 15.56 -8.44
N PHE A 140 -3.26 14.81 -8.29
CA PHE A 140 -3.30 13.45 -7.75
C PHE A 140 -3.76 13.42 -6.28
N GLN A 141 -3.26 14.35 -5.46
CA GLN A 141 -3.67 14.44 -4.05
C GLN A 141 -5.17 14.74 -3.92
N ASN A 142 -5.70 15.64 -4.75
CA ASN A 142 -7.10 16.05 -4.68
C ASN A 142 -8.07 14.96 -5.14
N ILE A 143 -7.73 14.16 -6.15
CA ILE A 143 -8.57 13.01 -6.53
C ILE A 143 -8.51 11.89 -5.50
N MET A 144 -7.42 11.75 -4.74
CA MET A 144 -7.26 10.70 -3.71
C MET A 144 -7.92 11.05 -2.38
N ASP A 145 -7.96 12.33 -2.02
CA ASP A 145 -8.51 12.79 -0.75
C ASP A 145 -10.03 12.62 -0.71
N VAL A 146 -10.53 11.62 0.01
CA VAL A 146 -11.97 11.32 0.13
C VAL A 146 -12.74 12.42 0.86
N GLU A 147 -12.06 13.22 1.69
CA GLU A 147 -12.68 14.25 2.51
C GLU A 147 -13.10 15.48 1.71
N LEU A 148 -12.52 15.71 0.53
CA LEU A 148 -12.93 16.77 -0.39
C LEU A 148 -14.28 16.42 -1.04
N ALA A 149 -15.36 17.05 -0.62
CA ALA A 149 -16.71 16.74 -1.10
C ALA A 149 -17.07 17.49 -2.38
N ASP A 150 -16.78 18.79 -2.43
CA ASP A 150 -17.11 19.64 -3.58
C ASP A 150 -16.08 20.75 -3.75
N VAL A 151 -16.01 21.30 -4.96
CA VAL A 151 -15.12 22.40 -5.32
C VAL A 151 -15.88 23.50 -6.04
N LYS A 152 -15.72 24.73 -5.56
CA LYS A 152 -16.12 25.93 -6.28
C LYS A 152 -14.89 26.53 -6.96
N VAL A 153 -14.96 26.65 -8.27
CA VAL A 153 -13.90 27.27 -9.08
C VAL A 153 -14.26 28.73 -9.32
N THR A 154 -13.35 29.63 -8.94
CA THR A 154 -13.48 31.06 -9.21
C THR A 154 -12.37 31.49 -10.15
N GLU A 155 -12.74 31.96 -11.34
CA GLU A 155 -11.80 32.54 -12.30
C GLU A 155 -11.47 33.98 -11.90
N VAL A 156 -10.18 34.29 -11.77
CA VAL A 156 -9.67 35.62 -11.43
C VAL A 156 -8.90 36.16 -12.63
N ARG A 157 -9.35 37.31 -13.14
CA ARG A 157 -8.67 38.03 -14.21
C ARG A 157 -7.54 38.87 -13.62
N ASN A 158 -6.32 38.61 -14.07
CA ASN A 158 -5.13 39.40 -13.74
C ASN A 158 -4.63 40.14 -14.98
N VAL A 159 -3.90 41.23 -14.74
CA VAL A 159 -3.21 42.00 -15.78
C VAL A 159 -1.75 42.05 -15.38
N ARG A 160 -0.86 41.52 -16.21
CA ARG A 160 0.57 41.51 -15.94
C ARG A 160 1.08 42.96 -15.97
N PRO A 161 1.72 43.46 -14.90
CA PRO A 161 2.13 44.86 -14.82
C PRO A 161 3.16 45.29 -15.87
N SER A 162 3.94 44.36 -16.43
CA SER A 162 5.05 44.64 -17.34
C SER A 162 4.62 44.92 -18.78
N ASP A 163 3.60 44.22 -19.29
CA ASP A 163 3.21 44.21 -20.70
C ASP A 163 1.69 44.40 -20.91
N GLY A 164 0.92 44.53 -19.83
CA GLY A 164 -0.54 44.65 -19.88
C GLY A 164 -1.26 43.36 -20.29
N GLU A 165 -0.55 42.22 -20.37
CA GLU A 165 -1.13 40.94 -20.77
C GLU A 165 -2.18 40.48 -19.75
N VAL A 166 -3.37 40.19 -20.23
CA VAL A 166 -4.45 39.64 -19.41
C VAL A 166 -4.23 38.14 -19.27
N TYR A 167 -4.11 37.65 -18.04
CA TYR A 167 -4.04 36.22 -17.76
C TYR A 167 -5.03 35.85 -16.66
N TYR A 168 -5.58 34.64 -16.74
CA TYR A 168 -6.56 34.15 -15.78
C TYR A 168 -5.90 33.17 -14.82
N THR A 169 -6.21 33.30 -13.54
CA THR A 169 -5.84 32.33 -12.50
C THR A 169 -7.10 31.74 -11.90
N TYR A 170 -7.05 30.46 -11.54
CA TYR A 170 -8.19 29.77 -10.94
C TYR A 170 -7.97 29.60 -9.44
N ASN A 171 -8.94 30.07 -8.66
CA ASN A 171 -9.04 29.78 -7.23
C ASN A 171 -10.00 28.61 -7.02
N TYR A 172 -9.65 27.75 -6.07
CA TYR A 172 -10.42 26.55 -5.77
C TYR A 172 -10.81 26.58 -4.28
N ASP A 173 -12.10 26.76 -4.03
CA ASP A 173 -12.68 26.71 -2.69
C ASP A 173 -13.33 25.35 -2.50
N TYR A 174 -12.96 24.62 -1.44
CA TYR A 174 -13.40 23.25 -1.23
C TYR A 174 -14.33 23.16 -0.03
N THR A 175 -15.33 22.29 -0.16
CA THR A 175 -16.13 21.81 0.98
C THR A 175 -15.52 20.50 1.45
N ASP A 176 -15.05 20.46 2.70
CA ASP A 176 -14.43 19.28 3.28
C ASP A 176 -15.36 18.63 4.30
N LEU A 177 -15.27 17.31 4.41
CA LEU A 177 -15.96 16.49 5.41
C LEU A 177 -14.93 15.92 6.40
N PRO A 178 -14.43 16.74 7.35
CA PRO A 178 -13.36 16.34 8.25
C PRO A 178 -13.77 15.21 9.21
N GLU A 179 -15.05 14.88 9.36
CA GLU A 179 -15.49 13.75 10.18
C GLU A 179 -15.09 12.37 9.63
N LEU A 180 -14.77 12.25 8.33
CA LEU A 180 -14.46 10.97 7.69
C LEU A 180 -13.17 10.33 8.21
N MET A 181 -12.22 11.16 8.63
CA MET A 181 -10.92 10.79 9.17
C MET A 181 -10.22 9.75 8.29
N MET A 182 -9.74 10.16 7.13
CA MET A 182 -9.05 9.27 6.19
C MET A 182 -7.57 9.07 6.57
N SER A 183 -7.13 7.82 6.68
CA SER A 183 -5.71 7.51 6.90
C SER A 183 -4.82 8.04 5.76
N PRO A 184 -3.51 8.19 5.98
CA PRO A 184 -2.58 8.26 4.87
C PRO A 184 -2.80 7.09 3.91
N TRP A 185 -2.76 7.34 2.60
CA TRP A 185 -2.95 6.29 1.61
C TRP A 185 -1.65 5.56 1.30
N VAL A 186 -1.74 4.24 1.21
CA VAL A 186 -0.62 3.34 0.96
C VAL A 186 -0.52 3.09 -0.54
N LYS A 187 0.53 3.62 -1.17
CA LYS A 187 0.82 3.39 -2.59
C LYS A 187 1.54 2.06 -2.79
N CYS A 188 0.82 1.10 -3.35
CA CYS A 188 1.30 -0.26 -3.60
C CYS A 188 1.61 -0.41 -5.10
N SER A 189 2.87 -0.21 -5.49
CA SER A 189 3.33 -0.44 -6.87
C SER A 189 3.71 -1.90 -7.04
N PHE A 190 3.20 -2.56 -8.08
CA PHE A 190 3.51 -3.96 -8.40
C PHE A 190 4.81 -4.13 -9.18
N ARG A 191 5.26 -3.06 -9.84
CA ARG A 191 6.51 -2.97 -10.58
C ARG A 191 7.05 -1.55 -10.57
N ASN A 192 8.32 -1.38 -10.92
CA ASN A 192 8.87 -0.05 -11.19
C ASN A 192 8.13 0.59 -12.39
N PRO A 193 7.48 1.75 -12.24
CA PRO A 193 6.69 2.38 -13.31
C PRO A 193 7.55 2.81 -14.50
N LYS A 194 8.86 3.03 -14.31
CA LYS A 194 9.77 3.44 -15.38
C LYS A 194 10.20 2.30 -16.31
N LEU A 195 9.91 1.04 -15.97
CA LEU A 195 10.07 -0.08 -16.90
C LEU A 195 9.25 0.09 -18.18
N THR A 196 8.16 0.85 -18.12
CA THR A 196 7.32 1.17 -19.30
C THR A 196 7.99 2.06 -20.34
N LYS A 197 9.17 2.63 -20.03
CA LYS A 197 9.93 3.52 -20.92
C LYS A 197 11.19 2.86 -21.52
N ILE A 198 11.48 1.62 -21.14
CA ILE A 198 12.64 0.89 -21.67
C ILE A 198 12.20 0.28 -23.01
N ASP A 199 12.96 0.58 -24.07
CA ASP A 199 12.77 0.07 -25.43
C ASP A 199 13.29 -1.38 -25.51
N ALA A 200 12.73 -2.23 -24.66
CA ALA A 200 12.84 -3.66 -24.78
C ALA A 200 11.48 -4.14 -25.29
N ASP A 201 11.48 -5.17 -26.14
CA ASP A 201 10.29 -5.93 -26.54
C ASP A 201 9.59 -6.64 -25.34
N SER A 202 9.82 -6.15 -24.11
CA SER A 202 9.26 -6.54 -22.82
C SER A 202 7.82 -6.03 -22.65
N ASN A 203 6.92 -6.85 -23.17
CA ASN A 203 5.46 -6.77 -23.24
C ASN A 203 4.68 -6.67 -21.90
N TRP A 204 4.74 -5.56 -21.14
CA TRP A 204 3.72 -5.30 -20.10
C TRP A 204 2.44 -4.68 -20.66
N TRP A 205 1.64 -5.54 -21.27
CA TRP A 205 0.36 -5.19 -21.88
C TRP A 205 -0.81 -5.24 -20.87
N PRO A 206 -1.98 -4.69 -21.23
CA PRO A 206 -3.18 -4.77 -20.38
C PRO A 206 -3.59 -6.20 -19.98
N ASP A 207 -3.23 -7.19 -20.78
CA ASP A 207 -3.45 -8.63 -20.54
C ASP A 207 -2.32 -9.32 -19.77
N SER A 208 -1.27 -8.58 -19.35
CA SER A 208 -0.27 -9.11 -18.42
C SER A 208 -0.94 -9.66 -17.15
N MET A 209 -0.42 -10.78 -16.67
CA MET A 209 -1.01 -11.53 -15.58
C MET A 209 -0.49 -11.05 -14.22
N VAL A 210 -1.39 -11.05 -13.24
CA VAL A 210 -1.13 -10.79 -11.83
C VAL A 210 -1.60 -11.99 -11.02
N ARG A 211 -0.70 -12.55 -10.24
CA ARG A 211 -0.99 -13.62 -9.30
C ARG A 211 -1.35 -13.04 -7.94
N ILE A 212 -2.47 -13.49 -7.39
CA ILE A 212 -2.94 -13.20 -6.04
C ILE A 212 -2.90 -14.50 -5.26
N THR A 213 -2.18 -14.54 -4.14
CA THR A 213 -2.08 -15.73 -3.28
C THR A 213 -2.16 -15.33 -1.83
N GLY A 214 -2.96 -16.01 -1.01
CA GLY A 214 -3.02 -15.71 0.41
C GLY A 214 -4.29 -16.18 1.10
N GLN A 215 -4.73 -15.47 2.11
CA GLN A 215 -5.89 -15.79 2.93
C GLN A 215 -6.85 -14.60 2.96
N VAL A 216 -8.13 -14.89 2.74
CA VAL A 216 -9.21 -13.93 2.92
C VAL A 216 -10.29 -14.55 3.81
N ASP A 217 -10.73 -13.78 4.80
CA ASP A 217 -11.94 -14.08 5.56
C ASP A 217 -12.81 -12.83 5.72
N LYS A 218 -13.88 -12.97 6.49
CA LYS A 218 -14.87 -11.91 6.73
C LYS A 218 -14.29 -10.66 7.41
N SER A 219 -13.16 -10.77 8.10
CA SER A 219 -12.55 -9.73 8.96
C SER A 219 -11.22 -9.20 8.41
N ARG A 220 -10.50 -10.01 7.63
CA ARG A 220 -9.07 -9.85 7.35
C ARG A 220 -8.73 -10.30 5.94
N VAL A 221 -7.71 -9.65 5.40
CA VAL A 221 -7.09 -9.93 4.12
C VAL A 221 -5.58 -10.00 4.34
N VAL A 222 -4.99 -11.13 3.97
CA VAL A 222 -3.54 -11.33 3.93
C VAL A 222 -3.18 -11.85 2.55
N LEU A 223 -2.61 -11.01 1.71
CA LEU A 223 -2.34 -11.36 0.31
C LEU A 223 -0.88 -11.13 -0.05
N LEU A 224 -0.42 -11.92 -1.00
CA LEU A 224 0.76 -11.70 -1.81
C LEU A 224 0.28 -11.45 -3.24
N ILE A 225 0.71 -10.32 -3.80
CA ILE A 225 0.38 -9.91 -5.16
C ILE A 225 1.69 -9.87 -5.94
N GLN A 226 1.74 -10.58 -7.06
CA GLN A 226 2.92 -10.61 -7.92
C GLN A 226 2.48 -10.34 -9.37
N ALA A 227 2.99 -9.27 -9.96
CA ALA A 227 2.83 -9.02 -11.39
C ALA A 227 3.76 -9.94 -12.21
N ASP A 228 3.53 -10.02 -13.52
CA ASP A 228 4.38 -10.79 -14.42
C ASP A 228 5.83 -10.29 -14.35
N ARG A 229 6.70 -11.14 -13.81
CA ARG A 229 8.14 -10.87 -13.64
C ARG A 229 8.96 -11.27 -14.86
N THR A 230 8.39 -11.98 -15.84
CA THR A 230 9.13 -12.53 -16.99
C THR A 230 10.01 -11.47 -17.68
N PRO A 231 9.53 -10.23 -17.89
CA PRO A 231 10.35 -9.24 -18.58
C PRO A 231 11.38 -8.52 -17.70
N ALA A 232 11.31 -8.64 -16.37
CA ALA A 232 12.33 -8.18 -15.42
C ALA A 232 12.31 -9.06 -14.16
N PHE A 233 12.93 -10.23 -14.26
CA PHE A 233 12.82 -11.30 -13.26
C PHE A 233 13.77 -11.13 -12.06
N ASP A 234 14.74 -10.23 -12.15
CA ASP A 234 15.77 -9.96 -11.14
C ASP A 234 15.72 -8.51 -10.61
N ASN A 235 16.51 -8.27 -9.56
CA ASN A 235 16.85 -6.96 -9.03
C ASN A 235 15.70 -6.10 -8.48
N ASN A 236 14.66 -6.74 -7.92
CA ASN A 236 13.57 -6.06 -7.20
C ASN A 236 12.75 -5.07 -8.07
N SER A 237 12.83 -5.22 -9.39
CA SER A 237 12.05 -4.44 -10.37
C SER A 237 10.56 -4.83 -10.37
N VAL A 238 10.27 -6.12 -10.14
CA VAL A 238 8.92 -6.69 -10.04
C VAL A 238 8.82 -7.65 -8.84
N PRO A 239 8.69 -7.12 -7.61
CA PRO A 239 8.66 -7.93 -6.41
C PRO A 239 7.29 -8.55 -6.10
N VAL A 240 7.28 -9.48 -5.15
CA VAL A 240 6.10 -10.03 -4.49
C VAL A 240 5.62 -9.04 -3.42
N ILE A 241 4.47 -8.41 -3.65
CA ILE A 241 3.89 -7.39 -2.78
C ILE A 241 3.02 -8.02 -1.69
N PRO A 242 3.40 -7.96 -0.40
CA PRO A 242 2.52 -8.34 0.70
C PRO A 242 1.47 -7.26 0.94
N VAL A 243 0.28 -7.65 1.38
CA VAL A 243 -0.80 -6.74 1.78
C VAL A 243 -1.51 -7.31 3.00
N TYR A 244 -1.75 -6.46 3.99
CA TYR A 244 -2.56 -6.77 5.15
C TYR A 244 -3.64 -5.71 5.36
N MET A 245 -4.88 -6.15 5.52
CA MET A 245 -6.02 -5.31 5.91
C MET A 245 -6.86 -6.07 6.92
N GLY A 246 -7.17 -5.46 8.07
CA GLY A 246 -8.10 -6.06 9.03
C GLY A 246 -7.69 -5.88 10.48
N LYS A 247 -8.43 -6.54 11.38
CA LYS A 247 -8.27 -6.41 12.82
C LYS A 247 -7.11 -7.25 13.36
N LEU A 248 -6.27 -6.65 14.21
CA LEU A 248 -5.26 -7.36 14.99
C LEU A 248 -5.88 -8.12 16.17
N GLU A 249 -5.18 -9.13 16.67
CA GLU A 249 -5.51 -9.73 17.98
C GLU A 249 -4.77 -8.96 19.06
N SER A 250 -5.52 -8.17 19.83
CA SER A 250 -4.97 -7.37 20.91
C SER A 250 -4.80 -8.19 22.19
N TYR A 251 -3.78 -7.87 22.98
CA TYR A 251 -3.62 -8.44 24.32
C TYR A 251 -4.49 -7.75 25.37
N ALA A 252 -5.00 -6.56 25.07
CA ALA A 252 -5.85 -5.82 25.97
C ALA A 252 -7.32 -6.05 25.59
N ALA A 253 -8.13 -6.55 26.54
CA ALA A 253 -9.53 -6.88 26.31
C ALA A 253 -10.40 -5.65 25.99
N ASP A 254 -9.97 -4.45 26.38
CA ASP A 254 -10.60 -3.16 26.13
C ASP A 254 -10.23 -2.54 24.76
N ASP A 255 -9.23 -3.09 24.06
CA ASP A 255 -8.80 -2.62 22.75
C ASP A 255 -9.71 -3.14 21.63
N THR A 256 -10.81 -2.41 21.45
CA THR A 256 -11.87 -2.74 20.49
C THR A 256 -11.58 -2.24 19.07
N ILE A 257 -10.64 -1.31 18.89
CA ILE A 257 -10.32 -0.65 17.62
C ILE A 257 -8.86 -0.90 17.23
N ALA A 258 -8.61 -2.12 16.75
CA ALA A 258 -7.28 -2.60 16.37
C ALA A 258 -7.15 -2.90 14.87
N ASP A 259 -7.88 -2.17 14.02
CA ASP A 259 -7.71 -2.24 12.55
C ASP A 259 -6.30 -1.80 12.15
N ALA A 260 -5.65 -2.61 11.30
CA ALA A 260 -4.33 -2.34 10.76
C ALA A 260 -4.34 -2.38 9.22
N LEU A 261 -3.51 -1.54 8.63
CA LEU A 261 -3.26 -1.47 7.20
C LEU A 261 -1.76 -1.34 6.94
N TRP A 262 -1.24 -2.22 6.09
CA TRP A 262 0.08 -2.07 5.50
C TRP A 262 0.19 -2.87 4.20
N ALA A 263 1.17 -2.52 3.38
CA ALA A 263 1.49 -3.23 2.17
C ALA A 263 2.98 -3.13 1.84
N GLY A 264 3.40 -3.86 0.80
CA GLY A 264 4.67 -3.63 0.13
C GLY A 264 4.51 -2.74 -1.10
N THR A 265 5.65 -2.36 -1.65
CA THR A 265 5.71 -1.59 -2.88
C THR A 265 7.01 -1.91 -3.62
N ALA A 266 6.95 -1.93 -4.95
CA ALA A 266 8.12 -1.91 -5.80
C ALA A 266 8.82 -0.54 -5.68
N TYR A 267 10.10 -0.50 -6.00
CA TYR A 267 10.82 0.77 -6.06
C TYR A 267 10.27 1.65 -7.20
N ASP A 268 9.68 2.80 -6.87
CA ASP A 268 8.97 3.66 -7.81
C ASP A 268 9.43 5.14 -7.78
N ALA A 269 10.48 5.46 -7.02
CA ALA A 269 10.99 6.82 -6.86
C ALA A 269 12.00 7.23 -7.95
N GLY A 270 12.58 6.26 -8.67
CA GLY A 270 13.71 6.49 -9.58
C GLY A 270 13.75 5.48 -10.73
N ASP A 271 14.84 5.52 -11.50
CA ASP A 271 15.08 4.59 -12.61
C ASP A 271 15.28 3.16 -12.10
N GLU A 272 15.18 2.19 -13.02
CA GLU A 272 15.31 0.77 -12.69
C GLU A 272 16.62 0.46 -11.97
N SER A 273 17.73 1.02 -12.43
CA SER A 273 19.06 0.82 -11.82
C SER A 273 19.15 1.27 -10.36
N SER A 274 18.29 2.19 -9.93
CA SER A 274 18.17 2.61 -8.54
C SER A 274 17.40 1.61 -7.68
N ALA A 275 16.48 0.83 -8.25
CA ALA A 275 15.81 -0.26 -7.55
C ALA A 275 16.81 -1.34 -7.12
N HIS A 276 17.80 -1.62 -7.95
CA HIS A 276 18.82 -2.65 -7.71
C HIS A 276 19.74 -2.29 -6.53
N LYS A 277 19.90 -0.99 -6.26
CA LYS A 277 20.78 -0.44 -5.23
C LYS A 277 20.01 0.03 -4.00
N TYR A 278 18.73 -0.32 -3.89
CA TYR A 278 17.91 0.13 -2.78
C TYR A 278 18.44 -0.46 -1.47
N ASP A 279 18.72 0.43 -0.52
CA ASP A 279 19.21 0.06 0.80
C ASP A 279 18.06 -0.23 1.75
N PHE A 280 17.78 -1.52 1.97
CA PHE A 280 16.77 -2.01 2.93
C PHE A 280 17.17 -1.75 4.39
N GLU A 281 18.44 -1.43 4.65
CA GLU A 281 18.99 -1.09 5.96
C GLU A 281 18.86 0.41 6.27
N SER A 282 18.45 1.22 5.30
CA SER A 282 18.32 2.66 5.48
C SER A 282 17.21 3.00 6.47
N LYS A 283 17.57 3.78 7.50
CA LYS A 283 16.64 4.34 8.50
C LYS A 283 15.76 5.44 7.94
N THR A 284 16.06 5.94 6.74
CA THR A 284 15.27 7.00 6.10
C THR A 284 13.99 6.39 5.53
N PRO A 285 12.80 6.93 5.85
CA PRO A 285 11.55 6.45 5.27
C PRO A 285 11.58 6.49 3.74
N PHE A 286 11.07 5.44 3.11
CA PHE A 286 10.95 5.38 1.65
C PHE A 286 9.85 6.33 1.17
N ARG A 287 8.77 6.44 1.94
CA ARG A 287 7.67 7.38 1.66
C ARG A 287 7.68 8.53 2.67
N ASP A 288 7.74 9.75 2.14
CA ASP A 288 7.36 10.93 2.90
C ASP A 288 5.84 10.95 3.09
N VAL A 289 5.39 10.59 4.29
CA VAL A 289 3.97 10.48 4.64
C VAL A 289 3.18 11.73 4.29
N LYS A 290 3.77 12.94 4.34
CA LYS A 290 3.10 14.22 4.05
C LYS A 290 2.53 14.28 2.63
N LYS A 291 3.18 13.60 1.67
CA LYS A 291 2.73 13.53 0.28
C LYS A 291 1.55 12.57 0.07
N TYR A 292 1.25 11.76 1.09
CA TYR A 292 0.22 10.73 1.06
C TYR A 292 -0.89 10.97 2.11
N MET A 293 -1.01 12.20 2.62
CA MET A 293 -2.07 12.58 3.58
C MET A 293 -3.21 13.33 2.88
N PRO A 294 -4.45 13.22 3.40
CA PRO A 294 -5.53 14.14 3.04
C PRO A 294 -5.08 15.58 3.27
N ARG A 295 -5.46 16.50 2.38
CA ARG A 295 -4.91 17.85 2.30
C ARG A 295 -5.06 18.63 3.61
N LYS A 296 -6.21 18.52 4.26
CA LYS A 296 -6.51 19.27 5.50
C LYS A 296 -6.14 18.50 6.77
N LYS A 297 -5.58 17.30 6.66
CA LYS A 297 -5.28 16.45 7.82
C LYS A 297 -3.81 16.51 8.19
N SER A 298 -3.59 16.85 9.45
CA SER A 298 -2.32 16.67 10.13
C SER A 298 -2.58 15.78 11.34
N TYR A 299 -2.21 14.51 11.25
CA TYR A 299 -2.29 13.61 12.40
C TYR A 299 -1.18 13.93 13.40
N PRO A 300 -1.44 13.80 14.72
CA PRO A 300 -0.43 14.06 15.74
C PRO A 300 0.74 13.09 15.63
N LYS A 301 1.97 13.59 15.82
CA LYS A 301 3.25 12.87 15.99
C LYS A 301 3.34 11.51 15.26
N SER A 302 4.01 11.51 14.11
CA SER A 302 4.44 10.31 13.36
C SER A 302 3.29 9.42 12.83
N PRO A 303 2.46 9.94 11.91
CA PRO A 303 1.51 9.10 11.18
C PRO A 303 2.24 8.02 10.37
N GLY A 304 1.63 6.85 10.30
CA GLY A 304 2.13 5.74 9.49
C GLY A 304 1.93 6.00 8.00
N ASN A 305 2.78 5.41 7.17
CA ASN A 305 2.68 5.45 5.70
C ASN A 305 2.35 4.07 5.09
N GLY A 306 2.29 3.03 5.92
CA GLY A 306 1.89 1.68 5.51
C GLY A 306 2.91 0.91 4.67
N ILE A 307 4.08 1.49 4.39
CA ILE A 307 5.20 0.87 3.66
C ILE A 307 6.42 0.72 4.56
N ASP A 308 6.78 1.77 5.29
CA ASP A 308 7.89 1.77 6.25
C ASP A 308 7.45 1.38 7.66
N ASN A 309 6.14 1.26 7.88
CA ASN A 309 5.53 0.94 9.17
C ASN A 309 4.09 0.42 8.93
N ILE A 310 3.45 0.03 10.02
CA ILE A 310 2.07 -0.45 10.03
C ILE A 310 1.17 0.69 10.51
N ILE A 311 0.16 1.03 9.72
CA ILE A 311 -0.83 2.04 10.11
C ILE A 311 -1.85 1.36 11.01
N ILE A 312 -1.97 1.80 12.26
CA ILE A 312 -3.05 1.37 13.14
C ILE A 312 -4.11 2.46 13.25
N LYS A 313 -5.37 2.09 13.05
CA LYS A 313 -6.50 3.03 13.03
C LYS A 313 -6.52 3.94 14.26
N ARG A 314 -6.36 3.37 15.45
CA ARG A 314 -6.31 4.12 16.71
C ARG A 314 -5.34 3.50 17.69
N SER A 315 -4.44 4.29 18.26
CA SER A 315 -3.54 3.91 19.36
C SER A 315 -4.32 3.67 20.65
N ARG A 316 -3.71 3.05 21.66
CA ARG A 316 -4.35 2.83 22.96
C ARG A 316 -4.80 4.15 23.61
N PHE A 317 -4.01 5.20 23.47
CA PHE A 317 -4.32 6.54 23.98
C PHE A 317 -5.23 7.37 23.06
N GLY A 318 -5.74 6.77 21.97
CA GLY A 318 -6.74 7.40 21.11
C GLY A 318 -6.18 8.17 19.90
N ALA A 319 -4.86 8.23 19.74
CA ALA A 319 -4.22 8.88 18.59
C ALA A 319 -4.47 8.08 17.30
N ARG A 320 -4.71 8.76 16.18
CA ARG A 320 -5.15 8.10 14.94
C ARG A 320 -4.00 7.84 13.99
N TYR A 321 -4.07 6.70 13.30
CA TYR A 321 -3.18 6.32 12.19
C TYR A 321 -1.69 6.41 12.51
N GLN A 322 -1.32 6.16 13.78
CA GLN A 322 0.07 6.21 14.20
C GLN A 322 0.89 5.03 13.67
N ALA A 323 2.16 5.31 13.37
CA ALA A 323 3.11 4.30 12.95
C ALA A 323 3.37 3.29 14.08
N HIS A 324 3.08 2.01 13.80
CA HIS A 324 3.51 0.89 14.62
C HIS A 324 4.51 0.03 13.83
N TYR A 325 5.28 -0.79 14.55
CA TYR A 325 6.35 -1.59 13.99
C TYR A 325 6.12 -3.07 14.25
N LEU A 326 6.73 -3.89 13.43
CA LEU A 326 6.62 -5.33 13.48
C LEU A 326 7.77 -5.90 14.33
N ALA A 327 7.43 -6.79 15.26
CA ALA A 327 8.40 -7.52 16.05
C ALA A 327 8.12 -9.02 15.96
N TRP A 328 9.18 -9.81 16.00
CA TRP A 328 9.09 -11.25 16.03
C TRP A 328 10.32 -11.82 16.72
N ASN A 329 10.21 -13.06 17.20
CA ASN A 329 11.28 -13.68 17.97
C ASN A 329 12.45 -14.02 17.05
N VAL A 330 13.58 -13.39 17.34
CA VAL A 330 14.85 -13.55 16.63
C VAL A 330 15.92 -13.99 17.63
N PRO A 331 16.96 -14.70 17.19
CA PRO A 331 17.97 -15.22 18.11
C PRO A 331 18.72 -14.06 18.80
N PRO A 332 19.10 -14.19 20.10
CA PRO A 332 19.67 -13.10 20.89
C PRO A 332 20.92 -12.44 20.30
N ASN A 333 21.74 -13.21 19.58
CA ASN A 333 23.02 -12.75 19.04
C ASN A 333 22.89 -11.87 17.79
N MET A 334 21.66 -11.58 17.36
CA MET A 334 21.35 -10.61 16.30
C MET A 334 20.87 -9.26 16.88
N MET A 335 20.82 -9.10 18.21
CA MET A 335 20.78 -7.79 18.89
C MET A 335 22.22 -7.35 19.16
N PRO A 336 22.70 -6.19 18.69
CA PRO A 336 24.04 -5.73 19.05
C PRO A 336 24.04 -5.37 20.54
N PRO A 337 25.11 -5.72 21.26
CA PRO A 337 26.22 -4.78 21.26
C PRO A 337 27.44 -5.34 20.54
N ASP A 338 28.03 -4.52 19.68
CA ASP A 338 29.39 -4.73 19.22
C ASP A 338 30.30 -4.92 20.45
N ARG A 339 31.22 -5.90 20.40
CA ARG A 339 32.25 -6.06 21.45
C ARG A 339 33.09 -4.80 21.64
N LYS A 340 33.03 -3.86 20.69
CA LYS A 340 33.57 -2.51 20.80
C LYS A 340 32.47 -1.53 20.41
N SER A 341 31.86 -0.86 21.39
CA SER A 341 30.98 0.27 21.05
C SER A 341 31.80 1.35 20.32
N THR A 342 31.14 2.21 19.55
CA THR A 342 31.73 3.45 19.01
C THR A 342 32.26 4.39 20.11
N THR A 343 31.90 4.15 21.38
CA THR A 343 32.37 4.84 22.58
C THR A 343 33.47 4.08 23.36
N GLY A 344 34.00 2.98 22.82
CA GLY A 344 35.12 2.23 23.40
C GLY A 344 34.74 1.23 24.50
N GLY A 345 33.45 1.04 24.78
CA GLY A 345 32.98 0.04 25.73
C GLY A 345 33.24 -1.37 25.20
N GLN A 346 33.97 -2.17 25.98
CA GLN A 346 34.24 -3.58 25.66
C GLN A 346 33.27 -4.46 26.43
N TYR A 347 32.41 -5.21 25.73
CA TYR A 347 31.55 -6.22 26.34
C TYR A 347 32.23 -7.59 26.20
N PRO A 348 32.90 -8.13 27.23
CA PRO A 348 33.78 -9.30 27.10
C PRO A 348 33.05 -10.58 26.68
N ASN A 349 31.73 -10.63 26.92
CA ASN A 349 30.86 -11.77 26.64
C ASN A 349 30.03 -11.62 25.34
N ALA A 350 30.28 -10.58 24.54
CA ALA A 350 29.58 -10.41 23.26
C ALA A 350 30.10 -11.44 22.23
N TRP A 351 29.18 -12.23 21.66
CA TRP A 351 29.44 -13.42 20.85
C TRP A 351 29.97 -13.12 19.43
N GLN A 352 29.77 -11.90 18.91
CA GLN A 352 30.20 -11.50 17.57
C GLN A 352 31.67 -11.01 17.61
N ASN A 353 32.59 -11.73 16.98
CA ASN A 353 34.01 -11.34 16.87
C ASN A 353 34.43 -11.13 15.41
N HIS A 354 35.54 -10.40 15.22
CA HIS A 354 36.14 -10.09 13.92
C HIS A 354 36.72 -11.31 13.19
N GLU A 355 36.77 -12.48 13.84
CA GLU A 355 37.35 -13.72 13.31
C GLU A 355 36.27 -14.71 12.84
N ASN A 356 34.98 -14.40 13.03
CA ASN A 356 33.89 -15.34 12.74
C ASN A 356 32.66 -14.59 12.20
N ASP A 357 32.81 -14.00 11.01
CA ASP A 357 31.74 -13.29 10.29
C ASP A 357 30.63 -14.27 9.80
N GLU A 358 30.95 -15.56 9.76
CA GLU A 358 30.14 -16.64 9.19
C GLU A 358 29.17 -17.28 10.19
N TYR A 359 29.42 -17.19 11.50
CA TYR A 359 28.58 -17.84 12.52
C TYR A 359 27.49 -16.92 13.08
N LYS A 360 26.61 -16.46 12.19
CA LYS A 360 25.37 -15.80 12.60
C LYS A 360 24.44 -16.89 13.16
N TYR A 361 24.21 -16.87 14.48
CA TYR A 361 23.20 -17.73 15.11
C TYR A 361 21.85 -17.40 14.45
N GLN A 362 21.40 -18.24 13.54
CA GLN A 362 20.16 -18.06 12.78
C GLN A 362 19.26 -19.26 13.05
N PHE A 363 17.95 -19.02 13.07
CA PHE A 363 16.98 -20.09 13.20
C PHE A 363 16.86 -20.85 11.88
N ASN A 364 17.78 -21.78 11.65
CA ASN A 364 17.72 -22.69 10.51
C ASN A 364 16.81 -23.88 10.81
N PRO A 365 16.20 -24.50 9.78
CA PRO A 365 15.57 -25.80 9.93
C PRO A 365 16.51 -26.80 10.59
N SER A 366 16.04 -27.46 11.64
CA SER A 366 16.84 -28.46 12.35
C SER A 366 17.09 -29.66 11.44
N VAL A 367 18.35 -30.00 11.17
CA VAL A 367 18.70 -31.22 10.40
C VAL A 367 18.20 -32.50 11.08
N TYR A 368 18.09 -32.49 12.41
CA TYR A 368 17.64 -33.65 13.19
C TYR A 368 16.13 -33.85 13.21
N SER A 369 15.35 -32.78 13.14
CA SER A 369 13.90 -32.84 13.37
C SER A 369 13.07 -32.19 12.27
N ASN A 370 13.72 -31.55 11.30
CA ASN A 370 13.13 -30.71 10.26
C ASN A 370 12.16 -29.63 10.80
N LYS A 371 12.34 -29.24 12.07
CA LYS A 371 11.55 -28.20 12.73
C LYS A 371 12.21 -26.84 12.51
N VAL A 372 11.38 -25.82 12.29
CA VAL A 372 11.80 -24.44 12.09
C VAL A 372 11.26 -23.59 13.25
N HIS A 373 12.04 -22.61 13.71
CA HIS A 373 11.51 -21.62 14.64
C HIS A 373 10.58 -20.66 13.91
N THR A 374 9.37 -20.54 14.41
CA THR A 374 8.36 -19.60 13.91
C THR A 374 7.90 -18.70 15.04
N SER A 375 7.63 -17.45 14.74
CA SER A 375 7.08 -16.48 15.68
C SER A 375 5.80 -15.85 15.12
N ARG A 376 4.94 -15.36 16.00
CA ARG A 376 3.82 -14.51 15.57
C ARG A 376 4.37 -13.16 15.11
N ALA A 377 3.67 -12.51 14.20
CA ALA A 377 4.01 -11.13 13.83
C ALA A 377 3.40 -10.17 14.86
N TYR A 378 4.19 -9.80 15.87
CA TYR A 378 3.77 -8.86 16.90
C TYR A 378 3.77 -7.42 16.40
N ILE A 379 2.86 -6.62 16.92
CA ILE A 379 2.76 -5.19 16.65
C ILE A 379 3.19 -4.42 17.89
N VAL A 380 4.15 -3.52 17.71
CA VAL A 380 4.80 -2.77 18.78
C VAL A 380 4.75 -1.28 18.49
N HIS A 381 4.38 -0.50 19.50
CA HIS A 381 4.57 0.94 19.50
C HIS A 381 5.71 1.30 20.47
N PRO A 382 6.59 2.27 20.14
CA PRO A 382 7.71 2.63 21.02
C PRO A 382 7.30 3.03 22.44
N GLU A 383 6.14 3.67 22.59
CA GLU A 383 5.63 4.12 23.90
C GLU A 383 4.55 3.20 24.50
N GLU A 384 3.81 2.44 23.68
CA GLU A 384 2.73 1.56 24.18
C GLU A 384 3.20 0.12 24.41
N GLY A 385 4.40 -0.23 23.94
CA GLY A 385 4.93 -1.59 23.99
C GLY A 385 4.23 -2.53 23.00
N VAL A 386 4.18 -3.82 23.33
CA VAL A 386 3.54 -4.84 22.49
C VAL A 386 2.03 -4.73 22.64
N ARG A 387 1.35 -4.40 21.54
CA ARG A 387 -0.11 -4.26 21.53
C ARG A 387 -0.82 -5.58 21.30
N GLY A 388 -0.26 -6.41 20.42
CA GLY A 388 -0.92 -7.63 19.95
C GLY A 388 -0.14 -8.30 18.82
N TYR A 389 -0.83 -9.11 18.03
CA TYR A 389 -0.26 -9.78 16.85
C TYR A 389 -1.20 -9.79 15.65
N MET A 390 -0.63 -9.98 14.46
CA MET A 390 -1.40 -10.15 13.21
C MET A 390 -1.80 -11.62 13.03
N PRO A 391 -3.10 -11.94 12.95
CA PRO A 391 -3.56 -13.28 12.59
C PRO A 391 -3.19 -13.65 11.16
N TYR A 392 -3.18 -14.96 10.91
CA TYR A 392 -2.90 -15.58 9.61
C TYR A 392 -1.50 -15.33 9.06
N ILE A 393 -0.63 -14.68 9.84
CA ILE A 393 0.77 -14.45 9.53
C ILE A 393 1.63 -15.05 10.64
N VAL A 394 2.61 -15.86 10.23
CA VAL A 394 3.77 -16.21 11.06
C VAL A 394 5.04 -15.75 10.37
N LEU A 395 6.03 -15.38 11.15
CA LEU A 395 7.33 -14.94 10.67
C LEU A 395 8.40 -15.94 11.08
N LEU A 396 9.35 -16.14 10.17
CA LEU A 396 10.44 -17.09 10.35
C LEU A 396 11.65 -16.71 9.50
N SER A 397 12.78 -17.36 9.77
CA SER A 397 13.95 -17.25 8.90
C SER A 397 13.64 -17.87 7.54
N PRO A 398 13.96 -17.20 6.41
CA PRO A 398 13.72 -17.75 5.08
C PRO A 398 14.73 -18.83 4.66
N LEU A 399 15.76 -19.09 5.46
CA LEU A 399 16.86 -19.99 5.10
C LEU A 399 16.40 -21.45 5.07
N GLY A 400 16.76 -22.14 3.99
CA GLY A 400 16.47 -23.57 3.82
C GLY A 400 15.00 -23.90 3.52
N LEU A 401 14.18 -22.91 3.20
CA LEU A 401 12.78 -23.08 2.82
C LEU A 401 12.53 -22.55 1.40
N LEU A 402 11.59 -23.19 0.70
CA LEU A 402 11.18 -22.84 -0.64
C LEU A 402 9.75 -22.30 -0.64
N ASN A 403 9.47 -21.37 -1.55
CA ASN A 403 8.13 -20.80 -1.72
C ASN A 403 7.10 -21.91 -1.97
N GLY A 404 6.05 -21.93 -1.15
CA GLY A 404 5.00 -22.94 -1.17
C GLY A 404 5.17 -24.06 -0.14
N ASP A 405 6.31 -24.13 0.57
CA ASP A 405 6.52 -25.12 1.64
C ASP A 405 5.45 -25.00 2.72
N LYS A 406 5.01 -26.16 3.24
CA LYS A 406 3.94 -26.25 4.24
C LYS A 406 4.52 -26.38 5.64
N LEU A 407 4.25 -25.39 6.47
CA LEU A 407 4.63 -25.34 7.87
C LEU A 407 3.48 -25.84 8.74
N LYS A 408 3.73 -26.87 9.53
CA LYS A 408 2.79 -27.38 10.53
C LYS A 408 3.03 -26.67 11.85
N VAL A 409 2.17 -25.71 12.19
CA VAL A 409 2.25 -24.90 13.41
C VAL A 409 1.30 -25.48 14.44
N ARG A 410 1.81 -25.83 15.63
CA ARG A 410 1.01 -26.42 16.70
C ARG A 410 0.12 -25.36 17.35
N GLN A 411 -1.19 -25.64 17.48
CA GLN A 411 -2.11 -24.76 18.20
C GLN A 411 -2.10 -25.06 19.70
N ASN A 412 -2.41 -26.30 20.05
CA ASN A 412 -2.52 -26.78 21.42
C ASN A 412 -1.78 -28.12 21.58
N THR A 413 -1.39 -28.41 22.81
CA THR A 413 -0.76 -29.70 23.14
C THR A 413 -1.79 -30.82 23.20
N CYS A 414 -3.02 -30.53 23.67
CA CYS A 414 -4.14 -31.46 23.79
C CYS A 414 -5.47 -30.73 23.55
N PRO A 415 -6.34 -31.15 22.59
CA PRO A 415 -6.03 -32.12 21.53
C PRO A 415 -4.90 -31.61 20.62
N ASP A 416 -4.19 -32.52 19.95
CA ASP A 416 -3.00 -32.22 19.13
C ASP A 416 -3.40 -31.60 17.77
N THR A 417 -4.00 -30.41 17.81
CA THR A 417 -4.47 -29.67 16.63
C THR A 417 -3.37 -28.82 16.04
N HIS A 418 -3.36 -28.73 14.71
CA HIS A 418 -2.31 -27.99 14.00
C HIS A 418 -2.89 -27.11 12.91
N ASP A 419 -2.28 -25.95 12.75
CA ASP A 419 -2.49 -25.08 11.61
C ASP A 419 -1.43 -25.33 10.54
N ILE A 420 -1.86 -25.27 9.29
CA ILE A 420 -0.98 -25.34 8.13
C ILE A 420 -0.81 -23.93 7.62
N TYR A 421 0.44 -23.49 7.54
CA TYR A 421 0.85 -22.23 6.90
C TYR A 421 1.66 -22.55 5.64
N ARG A 422 1.54 -21.73 4.59
CA ARG A 422 2.40 -21.79 3.42
C ARG A 422 3.46 -20.71 3.48
N PHE A 423 4.71 -21.10 3.27
CA PHE A 423 5.86 -20.23 3.33
C PHE A 423 6.07 -19.46 2.02
N PHE A 424 6.46 -18.19 2.14
CA PHE A 424 6.80 -17.31 1.05
C PHE A 424 7.95 -16.37 1.44
N THR A 425 8.84 -16.12 0.48
CA THR A 425 9.83 -15.05 0.51
C THR A 425 9.23 -13.78 -0.06
N VAL A 426 9.45 -12.67 0.62
CA VAL A 426 9.05 -11.34 0.15
C VAL A 426 10.29 -10.48 -0.07
N ASP A 427 10.32 -9.82 -1.22
CA ASP A 427 11.39 -8.95 -1.72
C ASP A 427 10.94 -7.48 -1.85
N ALA A 428 9.63 -7.20 -1.82
CA ALA A 428 9.10 -5.85 -1.88
C ALA A 428 9.57 -4.97 -0.71
N ILE A 429 9.67 -3.66 -0.95
CA ILE A 429 9.89 -2.66 0.11
C ILE A 429 8.65 -2.64 0.98
N SER A 430 8.77 -3.13 2.22
CA SER A 430 7.62 -3.33 3.11
C SER A 430 8.05 -3.38 4.58
N PRO A 431 7.10 -3.37 5.53
CA PRO A 431 7.41 -3.50 6.95
C PRO A 431 8.12 -4.81 7.34
N ILE A 432 8.05 -5.85 6.51
CA ILE A 432 8.70 -7.15 6.76
C ILE A 432 10.12 -7.24 6.16
N THR A 433 10.55 -6.26 5.36
CA THR A 433 11.87 -6.27 4.70
C THR A 433 12.77 -5.10 5.09
N LYS A 434 12.28 -4.04 5.76
CA LYS A 434 13.05 -2.81 6.01
C LYS A 434 13.41 -2.50 7.49
N LEU A 435 14.58 -1.88 7.73
CA LEU A 435 14.98 -1.23 9.00
C LEU A 435 14.34 0.17 9.12
N PRO A 436 13.13 0.30 9.68
CA PRO A 436 12.98 0.18 11.13
C PRO A 436 11.83 -0.73 11.55
N ALA A 437 11.16 -1.35 10.58
CA ALA A 437 9.90 -2.03 10.77
C ALA A 437 10.04 -3.45 11.31
N THR A 438 11.14 -4.14 11.05
CA THR A 438 11.44 -5.45 11.62
C THR A 438 12.91 -5.55 12.04
N ALA A 439 13.16 -6.18 13.19
CA ALA A 439 14.51 -6.33 13.74
C ALA A 439 15.39 -7.27 12.89
N TYR A 440 14.83 -8.38 12.41
CA TYR A 440 15.46 -9.29 11.45
C TYR A 440 14.74 -9.21 10.11
N ARG A 441 15.52 -9.03 9.04
CA ARG A 441 15.07 -8.86 7.66
C ARG A 441 16.01 -9.58 6.68
N PRO A 442 15.50 -10.02 5.53
CA PRO A 442 14.06 -10.14 5.24
C PRO A 442 13.43 -11.21 6.14
N ALA A 443 12.24 -10.92 6.67
CA ALA A 443 11.46 -11.92 7.38
C ALA A 443 10.75 -12.82 6.35
N GLY A 444 10.89 -14.13 6.49
CA GLY A 444 10.08 -15.08 5.74
C GLY A 444 8.63 -15.06 6.24
N LEU A 445 7.68 -15.17 5.32
CA LEU A 445 6.25 -15.02 5.61
C LEU A 445 5.54 -16.37 5.48
N GLY A 446 4.97 -16.87 6.57
CA GLY A 446 4.02 -17.98 6.54
C GLY A 446 2.59 -17.45 6.54
N ILE A 447 1.78 -17.82 5.54
CA ILE A 447 0.36 -17.46 5.43
C ILE A 447 -0.51 -18.66 5.75
N TYR A 448 -1.50 -18.49 6.63
CA TYR A 448 -2.41 -19.56 7.03
C TYR A 448 -3.21 -20.13 5.85
N GLU A 449 -3.19 -21.46 5.70
CA GLU A 449 -3.93 -22.22 4.68
C GLU A 449 -5.20 -22.87 5.28
N LYS A 450 -5.05 -23.66 6.34
CA LYS A 450 -6.15 -24.40 6.99
C LYS A 450 -5.73 -25.01 8.33
N THR A 451 -6.70 -25.30 9.19
CA THR A 451 -6.52 -26.16 10.38
C THR A 451 -6.68 -27.63 9.99
N ARG A 452 -5.89 -28.51 10.62
CA ARG A 452 -5.93 -29.97 10.45
C ARG A 452 -6.05 -30.70 11.79
#